data_AF-A0A946HZX0-F1
#
_entry.id   AF-A0A946HZX0-F1
#
_cell.length_a   1.000
_cell.length_b   1.000
_cell.length_c   1.000
_cell.angle_alpha   90.00
_cell.angle_beta   90.00
_cell.angle_gamma   90.00
#
_symmetry.space_group_name_H-M   'P 1'
#
loop_
_entity.id
_entity.type
_entity.pdbx_description
1 polymer ?
#
loop_
_entity_poly.entity_id
_entity_poly.type
_entity_poly.pdbx_seq_one_letter_code
_entity_poly.pdbx_strand_id
1 'polypeptide(L)'
;MLDEVARGALAPLVRQLHALQGEITALDIQILDWHRNSRTSQLLESIPGIGLMNATAFAATLGDGSAFKSGRQPAAWLGLVPRQNSTGGKTVLGRITKQGDPYLRRLLVLGATSTLRHYAGKGDEDSPSSLTGSYPWAGKLLEKKSYRLTSVALANKMARIIWAVLTSGQPYRAGYVKPVSS
;
A
#
# COMPACT_ATOMS: atom_id res chain seq x y z
N MET A 1 38.50 14.34 -17.54
CA MET A 1 39.29 13.79 -16.42
C MET A 1 38.93 14.63 -15.21
N LEU A 2 38.25 14.08 -14.20
CA LEU A 2 37.90 14.86 -12.99
C LEU A 2 39.20 15.29 -12.30
N ASP A 3 39.28 16.59 -12.01
CA ASP A 3 40.40 17.24 -11.32
C ASP A 3 40.73 16.52 -9.99
N GLU A 4 42.02 16.46 -9.65
CA GLU A 4 42.51 15.70 -8.49
C GLU A 4 42.00 16.28 -7.17
N VAL A 5 41.86 17.60 -7.12
CA VAL A 5 41.24 18.34 -6.01
C VAL A 5 39.76 17.96 -5.87
N ALA A 6 39.03 17.87 -6.99
CA ALA A 6 37.63 17.44 -6.98
C ALA A 6 37.48 15.98 -6.51
N ARG A 7 38.38 15.09 -6.90
CA ARG A 7 38.39 13.70 -6.43
C ARG A 7 38.67 13.60 -4.93
N GLY A 8 39.62 14.39 -4.43
CA GLY A 8 39.90 14.49 -3.00
C GLY A 8 38.71 15.00 -2.19
N ALA A 9 38.01 16.02 -2.70
CA ALA A 9 36.83 16.60 -2.05
C ALA A 9 35.62 15.64 -2.03
N LEU A 10 35.45 14.78 -3.06
CA LEU A 10 34.33 13.84 -3.15
C LEU A 10 34.56 12.53 -2.38
N ALA A 11 35.83 12.14 -2.14
CA ALA A 11 36.15 10.87 -1.48
C ALA A 11 35.48 10.67 -0.09
N PRO A 12 35.39 11.69 0.80
CA PRO A 12 34.65 11.57 2.05
C PRO A 12 33.15 11.32 1.84
N LEU A 13 32.52 11.97 0.87
CA LEU A 13 31.08 11.80 0.57
C LEU A 13 30.80 10.38 0.06
N VAL A 14 31.68 9.83 -0.79
CA VAL A 14 31.57 8.44 -1.27
C VAL A 14 31.69 7.45 -0.11
N ARG A 15 32.62 7.69 0.83
CA ARG A 15 32.74 6.85 2.04
C ARG A 15 31.48 6.90 2.89
N GLN A 16 30.90 8.09 3.10
CA GLN A 16 29.63 8.24 3.83
C GLN A 16 28.48 7.51 3.13
N LEU A 17 28.40 7.61 1.80
CA LEU A 17 27.38 6.91 1.02
C LEU A 17 27.50 5.39 1.18
N HIS A 18 28.72 4.83 1.10
CA HIS A 18 28.92 3.39 1.30
C HIS A 18 28.60 2.96 2.73
N ALA A 19 28.95 3.75 3.74
CA ALA A 19 28.61 3.46 5.13
C ALA A 19 27.09 3.40 5.34
N LEU A 20 26.37 4.42 4.86
CA LEU A 20 24.90 4.47 4.94
C LEU A 20 24.25 3.32 4.15
N GLN A 21 24.80 2.94 2.99
CA GLN A 21 24.31 1.80 2.22
C GLN A 21 24.45 0.48 3.01
N GLY A 22 25.55 0.32 3.75
CA GLY A 22 25.76 -0.81 4.65
C GLY A 22 24.73 -0.85 5.78
N GLU A 23 24.47 0.28 6.42
CA GLU A 23 23.46 0.40 7.48
C GLU A 23 22.04 0.11 6.97
N ILE A 24 21.66 0.64 5.80
CA ILE A 24 20.37 0.36 5.16
C ILE A 24 20.22 -1.15 4.93
N THR A 25 21.25 -1.79 4.39
CA THR A 25 21.23 -3.23 4.09
C THR A 25 21.08 -4.06 5.38
N ALA A 26 21.74 -3.67 6.46
CA ALA A 26 21.59 -4.31 7.76
C ALA A 26 20.16 -4.18 8.31
N LEU A 27 19.54 -3.00 8.17
CA LEU A 27 18.16 -2.77 8.57
C LEU A 27 17.17 -3.56 7.71
N ASP A 28 17.39 -3.67 6.40
CA ASP A 28 16.54 -4.48 5.50
C ASP A 28 16.52 -5.96 5.92
N ILE A 29 17.67 -6.51 6.34
CA ILE A 29 17.77 -7.88 6.88
C ILE A 29 16.94 -8.00 8.16
N GLN A 30 17.08 -7.05 9.09
CA GLN A 30 16.30 -7.06 10.34
C GLN A 30 14.79 -6.97 10.09
N ILE A 31 14.35 -6.15 9.12
CA ILE A 31 12.94 -6.04 8.72
C ILE A 31 12.44 -7.37 8.16
N LEU A 32 13.23 -8.03 7.31
CA LEU A 32 12.88 -9.33 6.75
C LEU A 32 12.77 -10.41 7.83
N ASP A 33 13.70 -10.44 8.78
CA ASP A 33 13.67 -11.41 9.87
C ASP A 33 12.49 -11.15 10.82
N TRP A 34 12.19 -9.89 11.13
CA TRP A 34 10.98 -9.55 11.87
C TRP A 34 9.72 -9.99 11.13
N HIS A 35 9.64 -9.77 9.82
CA HIS A 35 8.51 -10.20 8.99
C HIS A 35 8.31 -11.72 9.02
N ARG A 36 9.40 -12.50 8.90
CA ARG A 36 9.37 -13.98 8.99
C ARG A 36 8.86 -14.49 10.33
N ASN A 37 8.99 -13.71 11.40
CA ASN A 37 8.50 -14.05 12.73
C ASN A 37 7.16 -13.39 13.08
N SER A 38 6.63 -12.52 12.21
CA SER A 38 5.40 -11.77 12.44
C SER A 38 4.25 -12.35 11.64
N ARG A 39 3.38 -13.13 12.31
CA ARG A 39 2.17 -13.68 11.67
C ARG A 39 1.31 -12.59 11.05
N THR A 40 1.14 -11.46 11.75
CA THR A 40 0.39 -10.31 11.25
C THR A 40 0.98 -9.76 9.96
N SER A 41 2.30 -9.64 9.88
CA SER A 41 2.96 -9.15 8.67
C SER A 41 2.77 -10.10 7.49
N GLN A 42 2.93 -11.41 7.70
CA GLN A 42 2.70 -12.43 6.67
C GLN A 42 1.25 -12.45 6.17
N LEU A 43 0.28 -12.29 7.07
CA LEU A 43 -1.13 -12.18 6.70
C LEU A 43 -1.37 -10.97 5.80
N LEU A 44 -0.77 -9.82 6.12
CA LEU A 44 -0.91 -8.63 5.30
C LEU A 44 -0.26 -8.76 3.93
N GLU A 45 0.88 -9.43 3.82
CA GLU A 45 1.56 -9.67 2.53
C GLU A 45 0.74 -10.55 1.58
N SER A 46 -0.20 -11.36 2.08
CA SER A 46 -1.12 -12.12 1.22
C SER A 46 -2.05 -11.24 0.37
N ILE A 47 -2.18 -9.95 0.69
CA ILE A 47 -3.02 -9.00 -0.03
C ILE A 47 -2.30 -8.57 -1.32
N PRO A 48 -2.90 -8.76 -2.51
CA PRO A 48 -2.32 -8.30 -3.77
C PRO A 48 -2.04 -6.80 -3.73
N GLY A 49 -0.77 -6.44 -3.95
CA GLY A 49 -0.27 -5.06 -3.87
C GLY A 49 0.38 -4.67 -2.53
N ILE A 50 0.33 -5.54 -1.52
CA ILE A 50 1.08 -5.40 -0.27
C ILE A 50 2.33 -6.27 -0.37
N GLY A 51 3.51 -5.65 -0.31
CA GLY A 51 4.79 -6.35 -0.16
C GLY A 51 5.43 -6.06 1.19
N LEU A 52 6.59 -6.67 1.49
CA LEU A 52 7.35 -6.58 2.74
C LEU A 52 7.27 -5.21 3.46
N MET A 53 7.64 -4.11 2.80
CA MET A 53 7.64 -2.78 3.45
C MET A 53 6.25 -2.31 3.87
N ASN A 54 5.22 -2.58 3.06
CA ASN A 54 3.84 -2.30 3.45
C ASN A 54 3.43 -3.23 4.60
N ALA A 55 3.64 -4.53 4.43
CA ALA A 55 3.24 -5.54 5.40
C ALA A 55 3.83 -5.28 6.79
N THR A 56 5.10 -4.91 6.86
CA THR A 56 5.81 -4.64 8.12
C THR A 56 5.38 -3.33 8.75
N ALA A 57 5.31 -2.25 7.97
CA ALA A 57 4.87 -0.96 8.48
C ALA A 57 3.41 -1.00 8.98
N PHE A 58 2.51 -1.65 8.25
CA PHE A 58 1.11 -1.78 8.67
C PHE A 58 0.95 -2.72 9.87
N ALA A 59 1.68 -3.84 9.93
CA ALA A 59 1.62 -4.74 11.09
C ALA A 59 2.17 -4.07 12.36
N ALA A 60 3.27 -3.33 12.26
CA ALA A 60 3.85 -2.59 13.37
C ALA A 60 2.94 -1.45 13.86
N THR A 61 2.22 -0.78 12.95
CA THR A 61 1.40 0.39 13.31
C THR A 61 -0.02 0.02 13.72
N LEU A 62 -0.63 -0.96 13.06
CA LEU A 62 -2.05 -1.28 13.25
C LEU A 62 -2.30 -2.45 14.19
N GLY A 63 -1.27 -3.27 14.49
CA GLY A 63 -1.42 -4.45 15.33
C GLY A 63 -2.50 -5.41 14.79
N ASP A 64 -3.48 -5.74 15.63
CA ASP A 64 -4.64 -6.59 15.30
C ASP A 64 -5.81 -5.81 14.64
N GLY A 65 -5.66 -4.50 14.44
CA GLY A 65 -6.70 -3.63 13.86
C GLY A 65 -7.89 -3.35 14.79
N SER A 66 -7.83 -3.74 16.06
CA SER A 66 -8.89 -3.54 17.06
C SER A 66 -9.17 -2.06 17.37
N ALA A 67 -8.21 -1.18 17.11
CA ALA A 67 -8.36 0.27 17.22
C ALA A 67 -9.44 0.84 16.29
N PHE A 68 -9.88 0.09 15.26
CA PHE A 68 -10.89 0.51 14.31
C PHE A 68 -12.13 -0.38 14.35
N LYS A 69 -13.31 0.25 14.37
CA LYS A 69 -14.64 -0.38 14.37
C LYS A 69 -15.13 -0.79 12.98
N SER A 70 -14.51 -0.27 11.91
CA SER A 70 -14.86 -0.63 10.53
C SER A 70 -13.72 -0.32 9.57
N GLY A 71 -13.65 -1.04 8.45
CA GLY A 71 -12.63 -0.79 7.42
C GLY A 71 -12.66 0.61 6.80
N ARG A 72 -13.74 1.38 6.96
CA ARG A 72 -13.78 2.79 6.52
C ARG A 72 -12.88 3.69 7.38
N GLN A 73 -12.72 3.38 8.65
CA GLN A 73 -11.92 4.17 9.59
C GLN A 73 -10.42 4.16 9.29
N PRO A 74 -9.74 3.03 9.01
CA PRO A 74 -8.33 3.05 8.63
C PRO A 74 -8.11 3.75 7.29
N ALA A 75 -9.03 3.62 6.32
CA ALA A 75 -8.94 4.38 5.07
C ALA A 75 -9.08 5.90 5.30
N ALA A 76 -9.94 6.34 6.22
CA ALA A 76 -10.07 7.74 6.60
C ALA A 76 -8.85 8.23 7.40
N TRP A 77 -8.35 7.40 8.31
CA TRP A 77 -7.17 7.65 9.12
C TRP A 77 -5.92 7.81 8.26
N LEU A 78 -5.75 7.01 7.20
CA LEU A 78 -4.68 7.17 6.20
C LEU A 78 -4.90 8.38 5.27
N GLY A 79 -5.99 9.13 5.44
CA GLY A 79 -6.35 10.23 4.56
C GLY A 79 -6.58 9.79 3.13
N LEU A 80 -7.15 8.60 2.91
CA LEU A 80 -7.51 8.05 1.59
C LEU A 80 -9.00 8.23 1.26
N VAL A 81 -9.77 8.82 2.17
CA VAL A 81 -11.19 9.17 1.96
C VAL A 81 -11.28 10.63 1.54
N PRO A 82 -12.06 10.96 0.49
CA PRO A 82 -12.31 12.34 0.10
C PRO A 82 -12.97 13.10 1.26
N ARG A 83 -12.53 14.33 1.50
CA ARG A 83 -13.12 15.20 2.53
C ARG A 83 -14.59 15.46 2.20
N GLN A 84 -15.49 15.14 3.13
CA GLN A 84 -16.92 15.44 2.99
C GLN A 84 -17.17 16.81 3.62
N ASN A 85 -17.39 17.82 2.78
CA ASN A 85 -17.91 19.11 3.24
C ASN A 85 -19.42 19.11 2.95
N SER A 86 -20.24 18.84 3.96
CA SER A 86 -21.69 18.98 3.85
C SER A 86 -22.10 20.37 4.34
N THR A 87 -22.37 21.28 3.41
CA THR A 87 -23.14 22.51 3.67
C THR A 87 -24.39 22.44 2.80
N GLY A 88 -25.58 22.35 3.41
CA GLY A 88 -26.86 22.54 2.73
C GLY A 88 -27.27 21.46 1.71
N GLY A 89 -27.19 20.17 2.05
CA GLY A 89 -27.93 19.11 1.31
C GLY A 89 -27.34 18.58 -0.01
N LYS A 90 -26.21 19.12 -0.50
CA LYS A 90 -25.47 18.55 -1.64
C LYS A 90 -24.13 17.96 -1.20
N THR A 91 -23.97 16.65 -1.36
CA THR A 91 -22.71 15.94 -1.04
C THR A 91 -21.71 16.11 -2.18
N VAL A 92 -20.72 16.98 -2.00
CA VAL A 92 -19.58 17.13 -2.93
C VAL A 92 -18.36 16.43 -2.33
N LEU A 93 -17.81 15.44 -3.04
CA LEU A 93 -16.59 14.73 -2.63
C LEU A 93 -15.36 15.61 -2.93
N GLY A 94 -14.65 16.06 -1.88
CA GLY A 94 -13.44 16.90 -1.99
C GLY A 94 -12.13 16.13 -2.14
N ARG A 95 -11.00 16.85 -2.12
CA ARG A 95 -9.64 16.24 -2.09
C ARG A 95 -9.45 15.38 -0.83
N ILE A 96 -8.51 14.44 -0.89
CA ILE A 96 -8.09 13.65 0.27
C ILE A 96 -7.64 14.57 1.42
N THR A 97 -8.03 14.26 2.67
CA THR A 97 -7.78 15.12 3.84
C THR A 97 -6.30 15.27 4.18
N LYS A 98 -5.47 14.32 3.73
CA LYS A 98 -4.05 14.19 4.08
C LYS A 98 -3.75 14.07 5.58
N GLN A 99 -4.77 13.85 6.41
CA GLN A 99 -4.64 13.52 7.83
C GLN A 99 -4.11 12.08 7.98
N GLY A 100 -3.37 11.82 9.06
CA GLY A 100 -2.71 10.54 9.33
C GLY A 100 -1.25 10.46 8.89
N ASP A 101 -0.70 9.25 8.90
CA ASP A 101 0.70 8.97 8.57
C ASP A 101 0.97 9.13 7.05
N PRO A 102 1.77 10.14 6.63
CA PRO A 102 2.12 10.34 5.22
C PRO A 102 2.94 9.20 4.62
N TYR A 103 3.77 8.53 5.42
CA TYR A 103 4.61 7.42 5.02
C TYR A 103 3.76 6.19 4.70
N LEU A 104 2.86 5.78 5.60
CA LEU A 104 1.95 4.64 5.35
C LEU A 104 1.05 4.86 4.14
N ARG A 105 0.52 6.08 4.00
CA ARG A 105 -0.27 6.43 2.81
C ARG A 105 0.56 6.33 1.54
N ARG A 106 1.80 6.82 1.54
CA ARG A 106 2.69 6.74 0.38
C ARG A 106 2.99 5.30 0.02
N LEU A 107 3.34 4.46 1.00
CA LEU A 107 3.61 3.04 0.79
C LEU A 107 2.40 2.33 0.16
N LEU A 108 1.20 2.60 0.67
CA LEU A 108 -0.02 1.95 0.17
C LEU A 108 -0.38 2.41 -1.24
N VAL A 109 -0.22 3.70 -1.55
CA VAL A 109 -0.42 4.23 -2.91
C VAL A 109 0.62 3.66 -3.87
N LEU A 110 1.88 3.51 -3.46
CA LEU A 110 2.92 2.87 -4.27
C LEU A 110 2.58 1.40 -4.56
N GLY A 111 2.10 0.66 -3.56
CA GLY A 111 1.62 -0.72 -3.72
C GLY A 111 0.42 -0.83 -4.66
N ALA A 112 -0.53 0.11 -4.58
CA ALA A 112 -1.64 0.20 -5.51
C ALA A 112 -1.16 0.52 -6.94
N THR A 113 -0.24 1.46 -7.10
CA THR A 113 0.34 1.81 -8.40
C THR A 113 1.12 0.64 -9.01
N SER A 114 1.96 -0.07 -8.24
CA SER A 114 2.69 -1.24 -8.74
C SER A 114 1.73 -2.34 -9.20
N THR A 115 0.66 -2.58 -8.44
CA THR A 115 -0.43 -3.48 -8.80
C THR A 115 -1.03 -3.09 -10.14
N LEU A 116 -1.42 -1.83 -10.32
CA LEU A 116 -1.99 -1.36 -11.59
C LEU A 116 -1.00 -1.48 -12.76
N ARG A 117 0.30 -1.22 -12.55
CA ARG A 117 1.32 -1.38 -13.61
C ARG A 117 1.49 -2.83 -14.03
N HIS A 118 1.63 -3.73 -13.05
CA HIS A 118 1.86 -5.15 -13.31
C HIS A 118 0.75 -5.76 -14.16
N TYR A 119 -0.47 -5.27 -13.94
CA TYR A 119 -1.68 -5.78 -14.53
C TYR A 119 -2.11 -5.06 -15.82
N ALA A 120 -1.81 -3.78 -15.97
CA ALA A 120 -2.09 -3.04 -17.21
C ALA A 120 -1.17 -3.43 -18.38
N GLY A 121 0.01 -4.01 -18.11
CA GLY A 121 0.99 -4.39 -19.13
C GLY A 121 0.82 -5.78 -19.75
N LYS A 122 -0.15 -6.58 -19.27
CA LYS A 122 -0.43 -7.93 -19.80
C LYS A 122 -1.75 -7.91 -20.56
N GLY A 123 -1.67 -7.53 -21.84
CA GLY A 123 -2.74 -7.69 -22.82
C GLY A 123 -2.63 -9.05 -23.51
N ASP A 124 -2.85 -10.14 -22.76
CA ASP A 124 -2.97 -11.47 -23.37
C ASP A 124 -4.44 -11.74 -23.68
N GLU A 125 -4.76 -11.88 -24.97
CA GLU A 125 -6.10 -12.17 -25.49
C GLU A 125 -6.67 -13.54 -25.06
N ASP A 126 -5.81 -14.44 -24.55
CA ASP A 126 -6.20 -15.82 -24.19
C ASP A 126 -6.02 -16.19 -22.69
N SER A 127 -5.61 -15.26 -21.84
CA SER A 127 -5.55 -15.51 -20.39
C SER A 127 -6.74 -14.86 -19.71
N PRO A 128 -7.55 -15.60 -18.91
CA PRO A 128 -8.48 -14.93 -18.04
C PRO A 128 -7.64 -14.07 -17.11
N SER A 129 -7.78 -12.75 -17.25
CA SER A 129 -7.75 -11.84 -16.11
C SER A 129 -6.39 -11.31 -15.62
N SER A 130 -5.79 -10.37 -16.35
CA SER A 130 -4.73 -9.48 -15.86
C SER A 130 -5.24 -8.33 -14.97
N LEU A 131 -6.37 -8.49 -14.27
CA LEU A 131 -6.88 -7.64 -13.18
C LEU A 131 -8.11 -8.29 -12.54
N THR A 132 -8.72 -9.25 -13.23
CA THR A 132 -10.03 -9.80 -12.91
C THR A 132 -10.06 -10.80 -11.75
N GLY A 133 -8.90 -11.22 -11.21
CA GLY A 133 -8.83 -12.08 -10.03
C GLY A 133 -8.98 -11.28 -8.73
N SER A 134 -8.20 -10.21 -8.57
CA SER A 134 -8.12 -9.47 -7.29
C SER A 134 -8.86 -8.13 -7.30
N TYR A 135 -8.80 -7.38 -8.41
CA TYR A 135 -9.39 -6.03 -8.51
C TYR A 135 -10.03 -5.72 -9.89
N PRO A 136 -10.98 -6.54 -10.40
CA PRO A 136 -11.58 -6.34 -11.74
C PRO A 136 -12.15 -4.94 -11.97
N TRP A 137 -12.68 -4.33 -10.91
CA TRP A 137 -13.26 -2.98 -10.96
C TRP A 137 -12.21 -1.89 -11.24
N ALA A 138 -10.93 -2.12 -10.91
CA ALA A 138 -9.88 -1.13 -11.09
C ALA A 138 -9.47 -0.98 -12.56
N GLY A 139 -9.49 -2.07 -13.33
CA GLY A 139 -9.32 -2.03 -14.79
C GLY A 139 -10.40 -1.21 -15.48
N LYS A 140 -11.67 -1.52 -15.18
CA LYS A 140 -12.84 -0.75 -15.66
C LYS A 140 -12.80 0.73 -15.26
N LEU A 141 -12.15 1.04 -14.13
CA LEU A 141 -11.99 2.42 -13.69
C LEU A 141 -10.90 3.16 -14.48
N LEU A 142 -9.80 2.49 -14.87
CA LEU A 142 -8.75 3.05 -15.71
C LEU A 142 -9.28 3.48 -17.09
N GLU A 143 -10.28 2.77 -17.64
CA GLU A 143 -10.93 3.16 -18.90
C GLU A 143 -11.64 4.53 -18.80
N LYS A 144 -12.06 4.93 -17.59
CA LYS A 144 -12.94 6.10 -17.38
C LYS A 144 -12.28 7.23 -16.60
N LYS A 145 -11.19 6.96 -15.89
CA LYS A 145 -10.54 7.87 -14.93
C LYS A 145 -9.03 7.83 -15.09
N SER A 146 -8.38 8.91 -14.66
CA SER A 146 -6.93 9.01 -14.73
C SER A 146 -6.23 7.98 -13.84
N TYR A 147 -5.03 7.57 -14.26
CA TYR A 147 -4.21 6.58 -13.56
C TYR A 147 -3.99 6.90 -12.08
N ARG A 148 -3.75 8.17 -11.75
CA ARG A 148 -3.57 8.63 -10.36
C ARG A 148 -4.83 8.45 -9.53
N LEU A 149 -6.00 8.78 -10.09
CA LEU A 149 -7.28 8.59 -9.39
C LEU A 149 -7.55 7.11 -9.12
N THR A 150 -7.28 6.25 -10.10
CA THR A 150 -7.45 4.80 -9.94
C THR A 150 -6.47 4.21 -8.93
N SER A 151 -5.22 4.68 -8.90
CA SER A 151 -4.24 4.27 -7.88
C SER A 151 -4.70 4.61 -6.46
N VAL A 152 -5.22 5.82 -6.25
CA VAL A 152 -5.74 6.26 -4.94
C VAL A 152 -7.01 5.48 -4.57
N ALA A 153 -7.90 5.23 -5.52
CA ALA A 153 -9.09 4.42 -5.28
C ALA A 153 -8.73 2.98 -4.87
N LEU A 154 -7.72 2.39 -5.53
CA LEU A 154 -7.24 1.06 -5.20
C LEU A 154 -6.58 1.04 -3.81
N ALA A 155 -5.76 2.02 -3.48
CA ALA A 155 -5.19 2.17 -2.15
C ALA A 155 -6.28 2.26 -1.06
N ASN A 156 -7.37 3.00 -1.31
CA ASN A 156 -8.52 3.04 -0.40
C ASN A 156 -9.13 1.65 -0.20
N LYS A 157 -9.34 0.88 -1.28
CA LYS A 157 -9.84 -0.49 -1.20
C LYS A 157 -8.89 -1.40 -0.41
N MET A 158 -7.58 -1.29 -0.66
CA MET A 158 -6.54 -2.05 0.05
C MET A 158 -6.53 -1.73 1.54
N ALA A 159 -6.67 -0.46 1.95
CA ALA A 159 -6.78 -0.08 3.37
C ALA A 159 -7.94 -0.79 4.09
N ARG A 160 -9.07 -0.97 3.39
CA ARG A 160 -10.24 -1.69 3.91
C ARG A 160 -9.97 -3.19 4.01
N ILE A 161 -9.21 -3.75 3.06
CA ILE A 161 -8.82 -5.17 3.06
C ILE A 161 -7.81 -5.44 4.17
N ILE A 162 -6.81 -4.59 4.37
CA ILE A 162 -5.85 -4.66 5.48
C ILE A 162 -6.62 -4.83 6.79
N TRP A 163 -7.57 -3.95 7.08
CA TRP A 163 -8.38 -4.06 8.29
C TRP A 163 -9.17 -5.37 8.40
N ALA A 164 -9.76 -5.84 7.30
CA ALA A 164 -10.50 -7.10 7.29
C ALA A 164 -9.58 -8.31 7.54
N VAL A 165 -8.38 -8.32 6.98
CA VAL A 165 -7.36 -9.35 7.21
C VAL A 165 -6.88 -9.34 8.65
N LEU A 166 -6.58 -8.16 9.20
CA LEU A 166 -6.18 -8.00 10.60
C LEU A 166 -7.24 -8.53 11.56
N THR A 167 -8.49 -8.08 11.39
CA THR A 167 -9.60 -8.43 12.29
C THR A 167 -10.08 -9.87 12.14
N SER A 168 -9.95 -10.48 10.95
CA SER A 168 -10.30 -11.89 10.75
C SER A 168 -9.19 -12.86 11.16
N GLY A 169 -7.94 -12.40 11.20
CA GLY A 169 -6.77 -13.27 11.40
C GLY A 169 -6.55 -14.28 10.25
N GLN A 170 -7.27 -14.12 9.13
CA GLN A 170 -7.22 -15.02 7.99
C GLN A 170 -6.50 -14.35 6.81
N PRO A 171 -5.75 -15.13 6.00
CA PRO A 171 -5.11 -14.59 4.81
C PRO A 171 -6.16 -14.09 3.81
N TYR A 172 -5.76 -13.14 2.97
CA TYR A 172 -6.61 -12.61 1.91
C TYR A 172 -7.10 -13.75 1.01
N ARG A 173 -8.40 -13.74 0.72
CA ARG A 173 -9.05 -14.64 -0.24
C ARG A 173 -9.81 -13.81 -1.27
N ALA A 174 -9.46 -13.99 -2.54
CA ALA A 174 -10.22 -13.41 -3.63
C ALA A 174 -11.67 -13.94 -3.59
N GLY A 175 -12.66 -13.06 -3.75
CA GLY A 175 -14.08 -13.45 -3.79
C GLY A 175 -14.71 -13.82 -2.44
N TYR A 176 -14.12 -13.43 -1.30
CA TYR A 176 -14.70 -13.73 0.03
C TYR A 176 -16.14 -13.21 0.17
N VAL A 177 -17.06 -14.13 0.45
CA VAL A 177 -18.46 -13.87 0.83
C VAL A 177 -18.58 -14.08 2.34
N LYS A 178 -19.12 -13.09 3.06
CA LYS A 178 -19.35 -13.21 4.50
C LYS A 178 -20.29 -14.40 4.75
N PRO A 179 -19.92 -15.40 5.56
CA PRO A 179 -20.84 -16.48 5.89
C PRO A 179 -22.08 -15.88 6.57
N VAL A 180 -23.26 -16.34 6.15
CA VAL A 180 -24.52 -15.96 6.77
C VAL A 180 -24.48 -16.50 8.19
N SER A 181 -24.53 -15.62 9.18
CA SER A 181 -24.64 -15.99 10.59
C SER A 181 -25.96 -16.72 10.79
N SER A 182 -25.91 -18.00 11.17
CA SER A 182 -27.06 -18.77 11.67
C SER A 182 -27.54 -18.22 13.00
#